data_AF-A0AAQ3N796-F1
#
_entry.id   AF-A0AAQ3N796-F1
#
_cell.length_a   1.000
_cell.length_b   1.000
_cell.length_c   1.000
_cell.angle_alpha   90.00
_cell.angle_beta   90.00
_cell.angle_gamma   90.00
#
_symmetry.space_group_name_H-M   'P 1'
#
loop_
_entity.id
_entity.type
_entity.pdbx_description
1 polymer ?
#
loop_
_entity_poly.entity_id
_entity_poly.type
_entity_poly.pdbx_seq_one_letter_code
_entity_poly.pdbx_strand_id
1 'polypeptide(L)'
;MFKNRKIKSARTILIIGGGPTGVELAGEIAVDFPDKKVILVHKGSRLLEFIGAKAGHKALKWLKSKNVVVKLDQRVNLNGFTDGQKIYRTSIGETIEADCHFLCMGKPLSTAWLKETVLENDLDSQGRIKVDEKLRVNGRGNIFAIGDITNIPVRVINNSFSFSQLYSFIQKSISY
;
A
#
# COMPACT_ATOMS: atom_id res chain seq x y z
N MET A 1 14.51 5.65 -1.82
CA MET A 1 14.32 4.22 -2.18
C MET A 1 15.51 3.56 -2.90
N PHE A 2 16.46 4.33 -3.44
CA PHE A 2 17.59 3.92 -4.33
C PHE A 2 18.65 2.94 -3.79
N LYS A 3 18.53 2.45 -2.55
CA LYS A 3 19.50 1.54 -1.92
C LYS A 3 19.09 0.06 -1.97
N ASN A 4 17.95 -0.27 -2.57
CA ASN A 4 17.50 -1.67 -2.60
C ASN A 4 18.37 -2.49 -3.56
N ARG A 5 19.30 -3.28 -2.99
CA ARG A 5 20.20 -4.16 -3.76
C ARG A 5 19.43 -5.10 -4.70
N LYS A 6 18.23 -5.55 -4.31
CA LYS A 6 17.40 -6.47 -5.13
C LYS A 6 17.02 -5.84 -6.46
N ILE A 7 16.65 -4.54 -6.48
CA ILE A 7 16.28 -3.82 -7.72
C ILE A 7 17.50 -3.65 -8.62
N LYS A 8 18.66 -3.30 -8.05
CA LYS A 8 19.89 -3.08 -8.82
C LYS A 8 20.32 -4.35 -9.56
N SER A 9 20.30 -5.51 -8.90
CA SER A 9 20.73 -6.79 -9.47
C SER A 9 19.68 -7.47 -10.38
N ALA A 10 18.39 -7.20 -10.20
CA ALA A 10 17.32 -7.81 -11.00
C ALA A 10 17.24 -7.22 -12.41
N ARG A 11 17.02 -8.06 -13.43
CA ARG A 11 16.66 -7.63 -14.79
C ARG A 11 15.16 -7.59 -14.99
N THR A 12 14.46 -8.58 -14.43
CA THR A 12 12.99 -8.63 -14.44
C THR A 12 12.43 -8.51 -13.02
N ILE A 13 11.50 -7.58 -12.83
CA ILE A 13 10.94 -7.22 -11.53
C ILE A 13 9.42 -7.39 -11.58
N LEU A 14 8.88 -8.19 -10.67
CA LEU A 14 7.45 -8.41 -10.50
C LEU A 14 6.91 -7.56 -9.35
N ILE A 15 5.86 -6.78 -9.60
CA ILE A 15 5.14 -6.01 -8.58
C ILE A 15 3.74 -6.59 -8.47
N ILE A 16 3.34 -6.97 -7.25
CA ILE A 16 2.07 -7.65 -6.97
C ILE A 16 1.17 -6.69 -6.20
N GLY A 17 0.19 -6.10 -6.89
CA GLY A 17 -0.76 -5.12 -6.37
C GLY A 17 -0.68 -3.78 -7.10
N GLY A 18 -1.81 -3.35 -7.68
CA GLY A 18 -1.96 -2.09 -8.44
C GLY A 18 -2.54 -0.94 -7.62
N GLY A 19 -2.31 -0.94 -6.30
CA GLY A 19 -2.61 0.18 -5.41
C GLY A 19 -1.57 1.32 -5.50
N PRO A 20 -1.60 2.33 -4.61
CA PRO A 20 -0.74 3.50 -4.73
C PRO A 20 0.73 3.10 -4.71
N THR A 21 1.11 2.30 -3.70
CA THR A 21 2.47 1.80 -3.51
C THR A 21 2.99 1.02 -4.71
N GLY A 22 2.16 0.14 -5.30
CA GLY A 22 2.59 -0.66 -6.44
C GLY A 22 2.74 0.16 -7.72
N VAL A 23 1.84 1.13 -7.94
CA VAL A 23 1.92 2.04 -9.09
C VAL A 23 3.10 3.00 -8.97
N GLU A 24 3.34 3.56 -7.78
CA GLU A 24 4.48 4.41 -7.49
C GLU A 24 5.80 3.67 -7.70
N LEU A 25 5.95 2.49 -7.09
CA LEU A 25 7.14 1.65 -7.24
C LEU A 25 7.40 1.28 -8.71
N ALA A 26 6.35 0.90 -9.45
CA ALA A 26 6.48 0.57 -10.87
C ALA A 26 6.97 1.78 -11.68
N GLY A 27 6.46 2.97 -11.34
CA GLY A 27 6.85 4.21 -12.01
C GLY A 27 8.28 4.64 -11.70
N GLU A 28 8.69 4.59 -10.43
CA GLU A 28 10.08 4.89 -10.03
C GLU A 28 11.05 3.96 -10.76
N ILE A 29 10.81 2.64 -10.73
CA ILE A 29 11.70 1.67 -11.39
C ILE A 29 11.76 1.91 -12.90
N ALA A 30 10.62 2.18 -13.54
CA ALA A 30 10.58 2.41 -14.99
C ALA A 30 11.25 3.71 -15.44
N VAL A 31 11.36 4.71 -14.53
CA VAL A 31 12.06 5.97 -14.80
C VAL A 31 13.55 5.83 -14.52
N ASP A 32 13.91 5.28 -13.37
CA ASP A 32 15.31 5.22 -12.90
C ASP A 32 16.10 4.08 -13.54
N PHE A 33 15.41 3.03 -14.00
CA PHE A 33 16.01 1.84 -14.61
C PHE A 33 15.26 1.45 -15.90
N PRO A 34 15.32 2.28 -16.95
CA PRO A 34 14.53 2.09 -18.17
C PRO A 34 14.81 0.76 -18.91
N ASP A 35 15.99 0.17 -18.69
CA ASP A 35 16.39 -1.11 -19.32
C ASP A 35 15.82 -2.34 -18.59
N LYS A 36 15.20 -2.18 -17.42
CA LYS A 36 14.65 -3.29 -16.63
C LYS A 36 13.23 -3.61 -17.08
N LYS A 37 12.91 -4.91 -17.12
CA LYS A 37 11.54 -5.36 -17.39
C LYS A 37 10.72 -5.30 -16.10
N VAL A 38 9.72 -4.43 -16.07
CA VAL A 38 8.78 -4.32 -14.94
C VAL A 38 7.45 -4.95 -15.32
N ILE A 39 6.97 -5.87 -14.49
CA ILE A 39 5.67 -6.53 -14.63
C ILE A 39 4.85 -6.19 -13.39
N LEU A 40 3.70 -5.53 -13.58
CA LEU A 40 2.75 -5.25 -12.51
C LEU A 40 1.52 -6.13 -12.68
N VAL A 41 1.23 -6.95 -11.67
CA VAL A 41 0.03 -7.80 -11.62
C VAL A 41 -0.93 -7.24 -10.58
N HIS A 42 -2.18 -7.01 -10.96
CA HIS A 42 -3.24 -6.52 -10.06
C HIS A 42 -4.50 -7.37 -10.19
N LYS A 43 -5.14 -7.63 -9.05
CA LYS A 43 -6.32 -8.50 -8.97
C LYS A 43 -7.60 -7.86 -9.51
N GLY A 44 -7.66 -6.53 -9.51
CA GLY A 44 -8.82 -5.77 -9.94
C GLY A 44 -8.74 -5.39 -11.41
N SER A 45 -9.86 -4.89 -11.93
CA SER A 45 -10.03 -4.53 -13.34
C SER A 45 -9.39 -3.18 -13.72
N ARG A 46 -8.90 -2.43 -12.72
CA ARG A 46 -8.23 -1.13 -12.92
C ARG A 46 -7.15 -0.90 -11.87
N LEU A 47 -6.15 -0.09 -12.20
CA LEU A 47 -5.21 0.45 -11.21
C LEU A 47 -5.87 1.52 -10.35
N LEU A 48 -5.42 1.65 -9.10
CA LEU A 48 -5.85 2.67 -8.16
C LEU A 48 -7.39 2.71 -8.04
N GLU A 49 -8.01 1.58 -7.70
CA GLU A 49 -9.48 1.45 -7.69
C GLU A 49 -10.16 2.38 -6.67
N PHE A 50 -9.47 2.70 -5.58
CA PHE A 50 -9.91 3.61 -4.53
C PHE A 50 -9.85 5.11 -4.91
N ILE A 51 -9.32 5.45 -6.10
CA ILE A 51 -9.43 6.80 -6.67
C ILE A 51 -10.25 6.77 -7.97
N GLY A 52 -10.68 7.95 -8.40
CA GLY A 52 -11.51 8.12 -9.60
C GLY A 52 -10.91 7.48 -10.85
N ALA A 53 -11.77 6.94 -11.71
CA ALA A 53 -11.38 6.16 -12.90
C ALA A 53 -10.39 6.87 -13.83
N LYS A 54 -10.50 8.20 -13.96
CA LYS A 54 -9.59 9.03 -14.74
C LYS A 54 -8.13 8.90 -14.29
N ALA A 55 -7.89 8.85 -12.98
CA ALA A 55 -6.54 8.74 -12.44
C ALA A 55 -5.96 7.33 -12.68
N GLY A 56 -6.76 6.27 -12.48
CA GLY A 56 -6.37 4.90 -12.82
C GLY A 56 -6.02 4.71 -14.30
N HIS A 57 -6.82 5.29 -15.21
CA HIS A 57 -6.53 5.26 -16.65
C HIS A 57 -5.26 6.03 -17.01
N LYS A 58 -5.04 7.22 -16.41
CA LYS A 58 -3.83 8.00 -16.62
C LYS A 58 -2.59 7.24 -16.16
N ALA A 59 -2.65 6.62 -14.98
CA ALA A 59 -1.57 5.77 -14.47
C ALA A 59 -1.28 4.59 -15.39
N LEU A 60 -2.32 3.86 -15.82
CA LEU A 60 -2.17 2.72 -16.75
C LEU A 60 -1.52 3.14 -18.07
N LYS A 61 -2.00 4.23 -18.69
CA LYS A 61 -1.45 4.76 -19.94
C LYS A 61 0.02 5.15 -19.78
N TRP A 62 0.34 5.85 -18.69
CA TRP A 62 1.70 6.30 -18.43
C TRP A 62 2.66 5.13 -18.17
N LEU A 63 2.27 4.15 -17.34
CA LEU A 63 3.08 2.95 -17.09
C LEU A 63 3.32 2.16 -18.38
N LYS A 64 2.29 1.95 -19.21
CA LYS A 64 2.45 1.29 -20.51
C LYS A 64 3.39 2.06 -21.44
N SER A 65 3.34 3.40 -21.43
CA SER A 65 4.28 4.23 -22.21
C SER A 65 5.74 4.14 -21.75
N LYS A 66 5.97 3.61 -20.55
CA LYS A 66 7.28 3.29 -19.98
C LYS A 66 7.63 1.81 -20.07
N ASN A 67 6.98 1.06 -20.97
CA ASN A 67 7.18 -0.37 -21.20
C ASN A 67 6.91 -1.27 -19.97
N VAL A 68 6.14 -0.77 -18.99
CA VAL A 68 5.67 -1.61 -17.88
C VAL A 68 4.57 -2.54 -18.38
N VAL A 69 4.75 -3.85 -18.18
CA VAL A 69 3.74 -4.86 -18.50
C VAL A 69 2.71 -4.90 -17.38
N VAL A 70 1.52 -4.36 -17.63
CA VAL A 70 0.42 -4.36 -16.65
C VAL A 70 -0.57 -5.48 -16.94
N LYS A 71 -0.78 -6.36 -15.97
CA LYS A 71 -1.73 -7.48 -15.99
C LYS A 71 -2.82 -7.24 -14.95
N LEU A 72 -4.05 -7.00 -15.42
CA LEU A 72 -5.23 -6.79 -14.58
C LEU A 72 -6.03 -8.09 -14.48
N ASP A 73 -7.00 -8.11 -13.56
CA ASP A 73 -7.90 -9.26 -13.33
C ASP A 73 -7.16 -10.57 -13.01
N GLN A 74 -5.97 -10.46 -12.43
CA GLN A 74 -5.08 -11.59 -12.15
C GLN A 74 -4.46 -11.48 -10.76
N ARG A 75 -4.38 -12.61 -10.04
CA ARG A 75 -3.66 -12.72 -8.78
C ARG A 75 -2.42 -13.56 -8.98
N VAL A 76 -1.33 -13.25 -8.30
CA VAL A 76 -0.18 -14.17 -8.19
C VAL A 76 -0.45 -15.12 -7.02
N ASN A 77 -0.35 -16.43 -7.24
CA ASN A 77 -0.48 -17.40 -6.16
C ASN A 77 0.75 -17.33 -5.26
N LEU A 78 0.55 -17.02 -3.97
CA LEU A 78 1.62 -16.89 -2.97
C LEU A 78 1.92 -18.12 -2.12
N ASN A 79 1.18 -19.21 -2.33
CA ASN A 79 1.35 -20.41 -1.53
C ASN A 79 2.61 -21.17 -1.95
N GLY A 80 3.47 -21.52 -0.98
CA GLY A 80 4.69 -22.29 -1.22
C GLY A 80 5.89 -21.49 -1.72
N PHE A 81 5.89 -20.16 -1.56
CA PHE A 81 7.05 -19.34 -1.93
C PHE A 81 8.28 -19.66 -1.08
N THR A 82 9.39 -19.98 -1.75
CA THR A 82 10.72 -20.11 -1.15
C THR A 82 11.63 -18.96 -1.60
N ASP A 83 12.58 -18.61 -0.75
CA ASP A 83 13.57 -17.57 -1.07
C ASP A 83 14.41 -18.04 -2.29
N GLY A 84 14.49 -17.21 -3.33
CA GLY A 84 15.16 -17.55 -4.60
C GLY A 84 14.25 -18.05 -5.72
N GLN A 85 12.95 -18.21 -5.49
CA GLN A 85 11.99 -18.56 -6.55
C GLN A 85 11.87 -17.44 -7.60
N LYS A 86 12.05 -17.82 -8.87
CA LYS A 86 11.90 -16.92 -10.02
C LYS A 86 10.60 -17.10 -10.80
N ILE A 87 9.89 -18.20 -10.59
CA ILE A 87 8.71 -18.56 -11.37
C ILE A 87 7.46 -18.32 -10.52
N TYR A 88 6.56 -17.50 -11.04
CA TYR A 88 5.30 -17.09 -10.42
C TYR A 88 4.14 -17.54 -11.29
N ARG A 89 3.08 -18.09 -10.68
CA ARG A 89 1.85 -18.46 -11.41
C ARG A 89 0.71 -17.52 -11.10
N THR A 90 0.00 -17.09 -12.13
CA THR A 90 -1.20 -16.27 -11.96
C THR A 90 -2.45 -17.13 -11.78
N SER A 91 -3.52 -16.52 -11.30
CA SER A 91 -4.83 -17.16 -11.11
C SER A 91 -5.46 -17.66 -12.40
N ILE A 92 -4.99 -17.19 -13.56
CA ILE A 92 -5.44 -17.66 -14.88
C ILE A 92 -4.49 -18.70 -15.49
N GLY A 93 -3.51 -19.20 -14.73
CA GLY A 93 -2.55 -20.20 -15.17
C GLY A 93 -1.34 -19.64 -15.92
N GLU A 94 -1.21 -18.32 -16.07
CA GLU A 94 -0.03 -17.72 -16.71
C GLU A 94 1.22 -17.91 -15.84
N THR A 95 2.34 -18.20 -16.47
CA THR A 95 3.65 -18.26 -15.80
C THR A 95 4.43 -16.97 -16.06
N ILE A 96 4.93 -16.34 -14.99
CA ILE A 96 5.76 -15.14 -15.01
C ILE A 96 7.12 -15.50 -14.41
N GLU A 97 8.19 -15.19 -15.12
CA GLU A 97 9.55 -15.29 -14.59
C GLU A 97 10.05 -13.90 -14.16
N ALA A 98 10.56 -13.77 -12.93
CA ALA A 98 11.13 -12.53 -12.40
C ALA A 98 12.30 -12.81 -11.45
N ASP A 99 13.33 -11.96 -11.48
CA ASP A 99 14.50 -12.09 -10.59
C ASP A 99 14.20 -11.66 -9.15
N CYS A 100 13.21 -10.78 -8.97
CA CYS A 100 12.67 -10.44 -7.66
C CYS A 100 11.21 -10.00 -7.76
N HIS A 101 10.51 -10.03 -6.63
CA HIS A 101 9.15 -9.51 -6.52
C HIS A 101 8.98 -8.54 -5.34
N PHE A 102 7.95 -7.71 -5.44
CA PHE A 102 7.48 -6.82 -4.38
C PHE A 102 5.99 -7.02 -4.12
N LEU A 103 5.64 -7.26 -2.86
CA LEU A 103 4.24 -7.37 -2.42
C LEU A 103 3.71 -5.98 -2.07
N CYS A 104 2.73 -5.51 -2.83
CA CYS A 104 2.08 -4.21 -2.73
C CYS A 104 0.56 -4.34 -2.58
N MET A 105 0.12 -5.36 -1.83
CA MET A 105 -1.31 -5.74 -1.68
C MET A 105 -2.03 -5.06 -0.49
N GLY A 106 -1.42 -4.04 0.11
CA GLY A 106 -1.82 -3.49 1.40
C GLY A 106 -1.28 -4.34 2.55
N LYS A 107 -0.88 -3.69 3.66
CA LYS A 107 -0.47 -4.40 4.87
C LYS A 107 -1.68 -4.54 5.80
N PRO A 108 -1.89 -5.69 6.46
CA PRO A 108 -2.82 -5.76 7.57
C PRO A 108 -2.39 -4.77 8.66
N LEU A 109 -3.37 -4.25 9.40
CA LEU A 109 -3.11 -3.36 10.53
C LEU A 109 -2.21 -4.05 11.55
N SER A 110 -1.17 -3.36 12.00
CA SER A 110 -0.25 -3.87 13.01
C SER A 110 -0.83 -3.62 14.40
N THR A 111 -1.95 -4.26 14.71
CA THR A 111 -2.63 -4.18 16.03
C THR A 111 -2.55 -5.48 16.80
N ALA A 112 -1.91 -6.52 16.26
CA ALA A 112 -1.73 -7.80 16.95
C ALA A 112 -1.00 -7.67 18.30
N TRP A 113 -0.11 -6.68 18.45
CA TRP A 113 0.60 -6.41 19.70
C TRP A 113 -0.28 -5.79 20.80
N LEU A 114 -1.49 -5.33 20.47
CA LEU A 114 -2.45 -4.80 21.44
C LEU A 114 -3.23 -5.91 22.16
N LYS A 115 -3.14 -7.16 21.69
CA LYS A 115 -3.66 -8.31 22.41
C LYS A 115 -3.03 -8.38 23.79
N GLU A 116 -3.81 -8.73 24.82
CA GLU A 116 -3.35 -8.82 26.20
C GLU A 116 -2.93 -7.47 26.81
N THR A 117 -3.21 -6.35 26.13
CA THR A 117 -3.02 -5.01 26.67
C THR A 117 -4.35 -4.42 27.13
N VAL A 118 -4.28 -3.29 27.85
CA VAL A 118 -5.49 -2.58 28.28
C VAL A 118 -6.39 -2.17 27.11
N LEU A 119 -5.84 -2.08 25.89
CA LEU A 119 -6.50 -1.57 24.68
C LEU A 119 -7.12 -2.65 23.80
N GLU A 120 -7.05 -3.92 24.19
CA GLU A 120 -7.55 -5.05 23.38
C GLU A 120 -9.02 -4.86 22.95
N ASN A 121 -9.85 -4.38 23.86
CA ASN A 121 -11.29 -4.16 23.62
C ASN A 121 -11.62 -2.81 22.97
N ASP A 122 -10.61 -1.98 22.74
CA ASP A 122 -10.74 -0.65 22.12
C ASP A 122 -10.61 -0.71 20.60
N LEU A 123 -10.55 -1.91 20.01
CA LEU A 123 -10.52 -2.12 18.58
C LEU A 123 -11.93 -2.17 17.95
N ASP A 124 -12.04 -1.76 16.69
CA ASP A 124 -13.21 -2.00 15.84
C ASP A 124 -13.16 -3.38 15.16
N SER A 125 -14.17 -3.72 14.38
CA SER A 125 -14.25 -5.02 13.68
C SER A 125 -13.17 -5.23 12.62
N GLN A 126 -12.44 -4.18 12.25
CA GLN A 126 -11.32 -4.24 11.33
C GLN A 126 -9.96 -4.17 12.06
N GLY A 127 -9.97 -4.18 13.39
CA GLY A 127 -8.76 -4.16 14.21
C GLY A 127 -8.12 -2.79 14.33
N ARG A 128 -8.86 -1.69 14.18
CA ARG A 128 -8.39 -0.31 14.37
C ARG A 128 -8.79 0.23 15.74
N ILE A 129 -7.97 1.06 16.36
CA ILE A 129 -8.31 1.72 17.63
C ILE A 129 -9.46 2.71 17.40
N LYS A 130 -10.52 2.57 18.19
CA LYS A 130 -11.67 3.48 18.23
C LYS A 130 -11.28 4.77 18.94
N VAL A 131 -11.31 5.89 18.22
CA VAL A 131 -11.02 7.21 18.79
C VAL A 131 -12.15 8.21 18.56
N ASP A 132 -12.18 9.24 19.40
CA ASP A 132 -13.02 10.41 19.22
C ASP A 132 -12.40 11.44 18.25
N GLU A 133 -13.10 12.56 18.02
CA GLU A 133 -12.64 13.65 17.14
C GLU A 133 -11.34 14.32 17.62
N LYS A 134 -10.96 14.12 18.89
CA LYS A 134 -9.73 14.64 19.50
C LYS A 134 -8.63 13.58 19.56
N LEU A 135 -8.80 12.45 18.86
CA LEU A 135 -7.88 11.32 18.80
C LEU A 135 -7.71 10.58 20.13
N ARG A 136 -8.64 10.76 21.08
CA ARG A 136 -8.63 10.02 22.36
C ARG A 136 -9.25 8.67 22.15
N VAL A 137 -8.67 7.64 22.77
CA VAL A 137 -9.28 6.31 22.80
C VAL A 137 -10.62 6.41 23.52
N ASN A 138 -11.68 5.88 22.91
CA ASN A 138 -13.02 5.98 23.47
C ASN A 138 -13.08 5.45 24.91
N GLY A 139 -13.69 6.22 25.82
CA GLY A 139 -13.78 5.86 27.23
C GLY A 139 -12.51 6.11 28.06
N ARG A 140 -11.47 6.73 27.48
CA ARG A 140 -10.20 7.01 28.17
C ARG A 140 -9.85 8.49 28.13
N GLY A 141 -9.49 9.06 29.29
CA GLY A 141 -9.17 10.49 29.41
C GLY A 141 -7.73 10.85 29.02
N ASN A 142 -6.82 9.87 29.07
CA ASN A 142 -5.37 10.07 29.00
C ASN A 142 -4.65 9.20 27.96
N ILE A 143 -5.39 8.50 27.09
CA ILE A 143 -4.80 7.68 26.02
C ILE A 143 -5.25 8.20 24.67
N PHE A 144 -4.30 8.39 23.76
CA PHE A 144 -4.51 8.89 22.42
C PHE A 144 -3.93 7.90 21.39
N ALA A 145 -4.55 7.81 20.22
CA ALA A 145 -4.06 7.01 19.10
C ALA A 145 -4.14 7.82 17.81
N ILE A 146 -3.11 7.74 16.97
CA ILE A 146 -2.98 8.56 15.76
C ILE A 146 -2.50 7.72 14.57
N GLY A 147 -2.80 8.18 13.36
CA GLY A 147 -2.37 7.54 12.11
C GLY A 147 -3.21 6.33 11.71
N ASP A 148 -2.63 5.48 10.86
CA ASP A 148 -3.30 4.35 10.20
C ASP A 148 -3.93 3.33 11.16
N ILE A 149 -3.49 3.32 12.42
CA ILE A 149 -4.01 2.43 13.46
C ILE A 149 -5.42 2.80 13.91
N THR A 150 -5.88 4.02 13.62
CA THR A 150 -7.17 4.56 14.10
C THR A 150 -8.32 4.23 13.16
N ASN A 151 -9.55 4.24 13.70
CA ASN A 151 -10.76 4.06 12.90
C ASN A 151 -11.22 5.33 12.17
N ILE A 152 -10.41 6.38 12.16
CA ILE A 152 -10.72 7.60 11.43
C ILE A 152 -10.74 7.28 9.93
N PRO A 153 -11.86 7.54 9.23
CA PRO A 153 -11.93 7.28 7.81
C PRO A 153 -10.90 8.16 7.11
N VAL A 154 -10.03 7.52 6.31
CA VAL A 154 -9.17 8.22 5.36
C VAL A 154 -10.10 8.88 4.33
N ARG A 155 -10.47 10.14 4.57
CA ARG A 155 -11.17 10.93 3.57
C ARG A 155 -10.19 11.18 2.44
N VAL A 156 -10.48 10.63 1.27
CA VAL A 156 -9.95 11.20 0.02
C VAL A 156 -10.33 12.67 0.06
N ILE A 157 -9.34 13.56 0.09
CA ILE A 157 -9.54 15.00 0.20
C ILE A 157 -10.30 15.48 -1.05
N ASN A 158 -11.62 15.38 -1.00
CA ASN A 158 -12.50 16.28 -1.72
C ASN A 158 -12.83 17.37 -0.71
N ASN A 159 -11.97 18.41 -0.67
CA ASN A 159 -12.09 19.67 0.07
C ASN A 159 -12.86 19.61 1.40
N SER A 160 -12.16 19.52 2.54
CA SER A 160 -12.63 20.11 3.83
C SER A 160 -11.60 20.06 4.97
N PHE A 161 -10.62 19.15 4.96
CA PHE A 161 -9.57 19.14 6.00
C PHE A 161 -8.30 19.77 5.44
N SER A 162 -7.99 20.98 5.88
CA SER A 162 -6.78 21.67 5.42
C SER A 162 -5.58 21.28 6.29
N PHE A 163 -4.39 21.27 5.69
CA PHE A 163 -3.11 20.99 6.35
C PHE A 163 -2.89 21.81 7.64
N SER A 164 -3.53 22.97 7.79
CA SER A 164 -3.42 23.82 8.99
C SER A 164 -4.02 23.17 10.24
N GLN A 165 -5.07 22.35 10.10
CA GLN A 165 -5.72 21.69 11.23
C GLN A 165 -4.85 20.56 11.79
N LEU A 166 -4.18 19.80 10.90
CA LEU A 166 -3.22 18.77 11.30
C LEU A 166 -1.98 19.39 11.96
N TYR A 167 -1.48 20.51 11.43
CA TYR A 167 -0.33 21.22 11.99
C TYR A 167 -0.61 21.80 13.38
N SER A 168 -1.81 22.38 13.60
CA SER A 168 -2.21 22.92 14.91
C SER A 168 -2.37 21.82 15.97
N PHE A 169 -2.83 20.62 15.58
CA PHE A 169 -2.95 19.49 16.47
C PHE A 169 -1.57 19.01 16.96
N ILE A 170 -0.61 18.86 16.04
CA ILE A 170 0.76 18.45 16.37
C ILE A 170 1.44 19.45 17.32
N GLN A 171 1.26 20.75 17.13
CA GLN A 171 1.84 21.76 18.04
C GLN A 171 1.25 21.70 19.46
N LYS A 172 -0.05 21.39 19.59
CA LYS A 172 -0.70 21.26 20.91
C LYS A 172 -0.28 19.99 21.66
N SER A 173 0.03 18.91 20.94
CA SER A 173 0.47 17.64 21.54
C SER A 173 1.92 17.65 22.03
N ILE A 174 2.73 18.63 21.63
CA ILE A 174 4.15 18.75 22.01
C ILE A 174 4.35 19.71 23.20
N SER A 175 3.29 20.42 23.64
CA SER A 175 3.38 21.43 24.70
C SER A 175 2.94 20.95 26.10
N TYR A 176 2.97 19.64 26.36
CA TYR A 176 2.79 19.04 27.69
C TYR A 176 3.82 17.94 27.95
#